data_AF-A0A6C1B8Y6-F1
#
_entry.id   AF-A0A6C1B8Y6-F1
#
_cell.length_a   1.000
_cell.length_b   1.000
_cell.length_c   1.000
_cell.angle_alpha   90.00
_cell.angle_beta   90.00
_cell.angle_gamma   90.00
#
_symmetry.space_group_name_H-M   'P 1'
#
loop_
_entity.id
_entity.type
_entity.pdbx_description
1 polymer ?
#
loop_
_entity_poly.entity_id
_entity_poly.type
_entity_poly.pdbx_seq_one_letter_code
_entity_poly.pdbx_strand_id
1 'polypeptide(L)'
;MKKKRRKLLPLGVKKRTTTELPALIALEAIGQPWFCEAHLTDLMVVSMVCQVAAEPGSEVHDKALELFALLGQEPLDAKRIEPLLMFTNDWVQRQPNGKVQDAIERLIATTQAPPPTDA
;
A
#
# COMPACT_ATOMS: atom_id res chain seq x y z
N MET A 1 17.56 -27.81 4.88
CA MET A 1 16.86 -26.70 5.58
C MET A 1 15.35 -26.96 5.55
N LYS A 2 14.59 -26.72 6.64
CA LYS A 2 13.13 -26.91 6.64
C LYS A 2 12.46 -25.74 5.92
N LYS A 3 11.72 -25.98 4.83
CA LYS A 3 10.90 -24.95 4.16
C LYS A 3 9.89 -24.40 5.19
N LYS A 4 10.01 -23.13 5.59
CA LYS A 4 8.97 -22.44 6.39
C LYS A 4 7.65 -22.61 5.64
N ARG A 5 6.61 -23.15 6.30
CA ARG A 5 5.26 -23.18 5.73
C ARG A 5 4.85 -21.73 5.50
N ARG A 6 4.71 -21.31 4.24
CA ARG A 6 4.21 -19.98 3.86
C ARG A 6 2.80 -19.85 4.44
N LYS A 7 2.66 -19.15 5.57
CA LYS A 7 1.34 -18.67 6.01
C LYS A 7 0.80 -17.79 4.89
N LEU A 8 -0.45 -18.01 4.48
CA LEU A 8 -1.20 -16.90 3.90
C LEU A 8 -1.20 -15.81 4.97
N LEU A 9 -0.70 -14.62 4.61
CA LEU A 9 -1.04 -13.42 5.38
C LEU A 9 -2.54 -13.20 5.16
N PRO A 10 -3.38 -13.22 6.21
CA PRO A 10 -4.62 -12.50 6.13
C PRO A 10 -4.24 -11.00 6.20
N LEU A 11 -3.87 -10.42 5.06
CA LEU A 11 -4.11 -8.99 4.86
C LEU A 11 -5.55 -8.75 5.32
N GLY A 12 -5.80 -7.73 6.14
CA GLY A 12 -7.01 -7.55 6.96
C GLY A 12 -8.29 -7.23 6.20
N VAL A 13 -8.55 -7.93 5.10
CA VAL A 13 -9.43 -7.57 3.98
C VAL A 13 -10.65 -8.49 3.95
N LYS A 14 -11.27 -8.78 5.12
CA LYS A 14 -12.36 -9.79 5.15
C LYS A 14 -13.61 -9.33 4.39
N LYS A 15 -13.86 -8.02 4.26
CA LYS A 15 -14.86 -7.38 3.35
C LYS A 15 -14.53 -5.90 2.99
N ARG A 16 -13.34 -5.59 2.45
CA ARG A 16 -12.94 -4.18 2.22
C ARG A 16 -13.72 -3.44 1.13
N THR A 17 -13.84 -4.00 -0.08
CA THR A 17 -14.29 -3.26 -1.27
C THR A 17 -15.73 -2.75 -1.23
N THR A 18 -16.62 -3.41 -0.46
CA THR A 18 -18.03 -3.01 -0.34
C THR A 18 -18.40 -2.34 1.00
N THR A 19 -17.48 -2.28 1.96
CA THR A 19 -17.81 -1.80 3.32
C THR A 19 -16.78 -0.90 4.00
N GLU A 20 -15.50 -0.96 3.63
CA GLU A 20 -14.47 -0.10 4.25
C GLU A 20 -14.16 1.10 3.37
N LEU A 21 -13.78 0.94 2.09
CA LEU A 21 -13.38 2.12 1.26
C LEU A 21 -14.53 3.13 1.01
N PRO A 22 -15.78 2.72 0.66
CA PRO A 22 -16.89 3.67 0.54
C PRO A 22 -17.22 4.37 1.88
N ALA A 23 -17.07 3.64 2.99
CA ALA A 23 -17.19 4.17 4.35
C ALA A 23 -15.88 4.74 4.92
N LEU A 24 -14.92 5.06 4.04
CA LEU A 24 -13.78 5.94 4.33
C LEU A 24 -13.94 7.27 3.57
N ILE A 25 -14.37 7.21 2.30
CA ILE A 25 -14.64 8.38 1.45
C ILE A 25 -15.87 9.18 1.94
N ALA A 26 -16.91 8.51 2.43
CA ALA A 26 -18.16 9.16 2.83
C ALA A 26 -18.08 10.05 4.10
N LEU A 27 -17.00 9.98 4.89
CA LEU A 27 -16.84 10.71 6.16
C LEU A 27 -16.12 12.05 5.91
N GLU A 28 -15.10 12.04 5.06
CA GLU A 28 -14.44 13.24 4.55
C GLU A 28 -15.45 14.13 3.80
N ALA A 29 -16.36 13.50 3.04
CA ALA A 29 -17.49 14.17 2.39
C ALA A 29 -18.50 14.84 3.37
N ILE A 30 -18.45 14.55 4.68
CA ILE A 30 -19.22 15.25 5.73
C ILE A 30 -18.32 16.01 6.72
N GLY A 31 -17.06 16.29 6.35
CA GLY A 31 -16.14 17.11 7.16
C GLY A 31 -15.61 16.42 8.42
N GLN A 32 -15.68 15.09 8.51
CA GLN A 32 -15.13 14.33 9.62
C GLN A 32 -13.73 13.77 9.26
N PRO A 33 -12.67 14.06 10.03
CA PRO A 33 -11.35 13.47 9.80
C PRO A 33 -11.29 12.03 10.35
N TRP A 34 -11.49 11.01 9.51
CA TRP A 34 -11.27 9.59 9.90
C TRP A 34 -9.89 9.04 9.53
N PHE A 35 -9.01 9.88 8.98
CA PHE A 35 -7.61 9.57 8.75
C PHE A 35 -6.85 9.60 10.08
N CYS A 36 -7.03 8.55 10.89
CA CYS A 36 -6.03 8.24 11.90
C CYS A 36 -4.74 7.77 11.20
N GLU A 37 -3.60 8.05 11.82
CA GLU A 37 -2.26 7.74 11.31
C GLU A 37 -2.12 6.28 10.85
N ALA A 38 -2.81 5.34 11.51
CA ALA A 38 -2.83 3.93 11.15
C ALA A 38 -3.53 3.65 9.79
N HIS A 39 -4.62 4.35 9.46
CA HIS A 39 -5.27 4.22 8.16
C HIS A 39 -4.37 4.75 7.04
N LEU A 40 -3.77 5.93 7.24
CA LEU A 40 -2.82 6.50 6.28
C LEU A 40 -1.62 5.56 6.06
N THR A 41 -1.07 5.00 7.15
CA THR A 41 -0.01 4.00 7.10
C THR A 41 -0.41 2.76 6.29
N ASP A 42 -1.60 2.20 6.51
CA ASP A 42 -2.10 1.02 5.76
C ASP A 42 -2.15 1.30 4.24
N LEU A 43 -2.59 2.50 3.84
CA LEU A 43 -2.66 2.93 2.43
C LEU A 43 -1.27 3.17 1.82
N MET A 44 -0.36 3.82 2.56
CA MET A 44 1.02 4.04 2.12
C MET A 44 1.77 2.71 1.97
N VAL A 45 1.55 1.74 2.86
CA VAL A 45 2.13 0.38 2.74
C VAL A 45 1.63 -0.34 1.49
N VAL A 46 0.35 -0.24 1.12
CA VAL A 46 -0.15 -0.82 -0.15
C VAL A 46 0.57 -0.23 -1.35
N SER A 47 0.77 1.09 -1.39
CA SER A 47 1.56 1.74 -2.43
C SER A 47 3.02 1.27 -2.45
N MET A 48 3.72 1.30 -1.31
CA MET A 48 5.14 0.90 -1.23
C MET A 48 5.35 -0.56 -1.64
N VAL A 49 4.42 -1.45 -1.29
CA VAL A 49 4.42 -2.85 -1.74
C VAL A 49 4.25 -2.94 -3.25
N CYS A 50 3.36 -2.15 -3.86
CA CYS A 50 3.25 -2.08 -5.33
C CYS A 50 4.56 -1.58 -5.98
N GLN A 51 5.15 -0.50 -5.50
CA GLN A 51 6.42 0.05 -6.04
C GLN A 51 7.54 -1.00 -6.05
N VAL A 52 7.68 -1.79 -4.98
CA VAL A 52 8.76 -2.79 -4.82
C VAL A 52 8.42 -4.16 -5.46
N ALA A 53 7.14 -4.48 -5.65
CA ALA A 53 6.70 -5.73 -6.28
C ALA A 53 6.48 -5.61 -7.79
N ALA A 54 6.14 -4.43 -8.30
CA ALA A 54 5.94 -4.19 -9.73
C ALA A 54 7.29 -4.04 -10.47
N GLU A 55 7.23 -4.03 -11.79
CA GLU A 55 8.39 -3.70 -12.63
C GLU A 55 8.51 -2.17 -12.73
N PRO A 56 9.70 -1.56 -12.57
CA PRO A 56 9.87 -0.12 -12.70
C PRO A 56 9.41 0.40 -14.07
N GLY A 57 8.60 1.46 -14.09
CA GLY A 57 7.98 1.99 -15.31
C GLY A 57 6.81 1.15 -15.87
N SER A 58 6.28 0.20 -15.08
CA SER A 58 4.97 -0.41 -15.36
C SER A 58 3.83 0.43 -14.78
N GLU A 59 2.64 0.35 -15.40
CA GLU A 59 1.44 1.09 -14.97
C GLU A 59 1.14 1.00 -13.47
N VAL A 60 1.46 -0.15 -12.84
CA VAL A 60 1.26 -0.39 -11.40
C VAL A 60 2.31 0.29 -10.54
N HIS A 61 3.57 0.30 -10.98
CA HIS A 61 4.64 1.03 -10.31
C HIS A 61 4.33 2.54 -10.33
N ASP A 62 3.95 3.06 -11.48
CA ASP A 62 3.77 4.50 -11.68
C ASP A 62 2.50 5.02 -10.97
N LYS A 63 1.38 4.28 -11.04
CA LYS A 63 0.17 4.60 -10.24
C LYS A 63 0.39 4.43 -8.74
N ALA A 64 1.28 3.54 -8.30
CA ALA A 64 1.65 3.45 -6.90
C ALA A 64 2.49 4.66 -6.45
N LEU A 65 3.41 5.15 -7.27
CA LEU A 65 4.12 6.41 -7.03
C LEU A 65 3.15 7.60 -6.93
N GLU A 66 2.18 7.73 -7.85
CA GLU A 66 1.16 8.78 -7.78
C GLU A 66 0.33 8.68 -6.48
N LEU A 67 -0.11 7.46 -6.13
CA LEU A 67 -0.84 7.20 -4.88
C LEU A 67 -0.02 7.59 -3.65
N PHE A 68 1.29 7.29 -3.62
CA PHE A 68 2.17 7.68 -2.51
C PHE A 68 2.30 9.19 -2.39
N ALA A 69 2.50 9.87 -3.53
CA ALA A 69 2.62 11.32 -3.57
C ALA A 69 1.34 12.03 -3.10
N LEU A 70 0.15 11.49 -3.43
CA LEU A 70 -1.14 12.02 -3.00
C LEU A 70 -1.45 11.74 -1.53
N LEU A 71 -1.09 10.56 -1.01
CA LEU A 71 -1.24 10.25 0.42
C LEU A 71 -0.32 11.10 1.30
N GLY A 72 0.80 11.60 0.77
CA GLY A 72 1.70 12.55 1.44
C GLY A 72 1.30 14.02 1.34
N GLN A 73 0.08 14.36 0.90
CA GLN A 73 -0.40 15.73 0.74
C GLN A 73 -1.66 15.99 1.56
N GLU A 74 -1.69 17.12 2.28
CA GLU A 74 -2.89 17.63 2.96
C GLU A 74 -3.41 18.90 2.25
N PRO A 75 -4.73 19.04 2.02
CA PRO A 75 -5.77 18.03 2.21
C PRO A 75 -5.66 16.89 1.18
N LEU A 76 -6.17 15.70 1.54
CA LEU A 76 -6.20 14.54 0.66
C LEU A 76 -7.18 14.75 -0.51
N ASP A 77 -6.82 14.32 -1.71
CA ASP A 77 -7.72 14.32 -2.87
C ASP A 77 -8.34 12.93 -3.06
N ALA A 78 -9.43 12.65 -2.35
CA ALA A 78 -10.17 11.39 -2.44
C ALA A 78 -10.53 10.99 -3.88
N LYS A 79 -10.83 11.95 -4.77
CA LYS A 79 -11.25 11.68 -6.16
C LYS A 79 -10.09 11.16 -7.02
N ARG A 80 -8.85 11.49 -6.65
CA ARG A 80 -7.64 10.93 -7.29
C ARG A 80 -7.14 9.68 -6.54
N ILE A 81 -7.23 9.66 -5.21
CA ILE A 81 -6.78 8.54 -4.38
C ILE A 81 -7.63 7.28 -4.62
N GLU A 82 -8.95 7.37 -4.68
CA GLU A 82 -9.86 6.21 -4.85
C GLU A 82 -9.49 5.33 -6.06
N PRO A 83 -9.43 5.83 -7.32
CA PRO A 83 -9.15 4.98 -8.48
C PRO A 83 -7.75 4.36 -8.46
N LEU A 84 -6.75 5.09 -7.93
CA LEU A 84 -5.37 4.60 -7.79
C LEU A 84 -5.28 3.51 -6.71
N LEU A 85 -5.96 3.70 -5.58
CA LEU A 85 -6.03 2.74 -4.48
C LEU A 85 -6.77 1.47 -4.90
N MET A 86 -7.92 1.60 -5.58
CA MET A 86 -8.63 0.44 -6.12
C MET A 86 -7.74 -0.36 -7.08
N PHE A 87 -7.10 0.31 -8.04
CA PHE A 87 -6.22 -0.32 -9.03
C PHE A 87 -5.02 -1.05 -8.39
N THR A 88 -4.32 -0.39 -7.46
CA THR A 88 -3.15 -0.97 -6.77
C THR A 88 -3.54 -2.13 -5.86
N ASN A 89 -4.59 -1.98 -5.04
CA ASN A 89 -5.14 -3.07 -4.23
C ASN A 89 -5.53 -4.29 -5.08
N ASP A 90 -6.26 -4.08 -6.17
CA ASP A 90 -6.71 -5.17 -7.05
C ASP A 90 -5.52 -5.93 -7.67
N TRP A 91 -4.45 -5.22 -8.00
CA TRP A 91 -3.22 -5.85 -8.48
C TRP A 91 -2.51 -6.65 -7.37
N VAL A 92 -2.40 -6.11 -6.15
CA VAL A 92 -1.80 -6.81 -4.98
C VAL A 92 -2.54 -8.11 -4.69
N GLN A 93 -3.88 -8.09 -4.67
CA GLN A 93 -4.70 -9.27 -4.41
C GLN A 93 -4.57 -10.37 -5.49
N ARG A 94 -4.07 -10.03 -6.69
CA ARG A 94 -3.79 -10.97 -7.79
C ARG A 94 -2.34 -11.48 -7.79
N GLN A 95 -1.44 -10.94 -6.95
CA GLN A 95 -0.06 -11.41 -6.91
C GLN A 95 0.08 -12.72 -6.11
N PRO A 96 1.01 -13.62 -6.49
CA PRO A 96 1.36 -14.76 -5.65
C PRO A 96 1.92 -14.29 -4.30
N ASN A 97 1.41 -14.83 -3.18
CA ASN A 97 1.80 -14.43 -1.81
C ASN A 97 3.32 -14.32 -1.56
N GLY A 98 4.14 -15.12 -2.27
CA GLY A 98 5.59 -14.99 -2.24
C GLY A 98 6.06 -13.61 -2.67
N LYS A 99 5.65 -13.13 -3.85
CA LYS A 99 6.04 -11.84 -4.42
C LYS A 99 5.71 -10.64 -3.53
N VAL A 100 4.58 -10.71 -2.81
CA VAL A 100 4.18 -9.69 -1.81
C VAL A 100 5.06 -9.77 -0.57
N GLN A 101 5.29 -10.97 -0.02
CA GLN A 101 6.20 -11.18 1.11
C GLN A 101 7.63 -10.73 0.78
N ASP A 102 8.14 -11.11 -0.40
CA ASP A 102 9.47 -10.76 -0.91
C ASP A 102 9.62 -9.24 -1.15
N ALA A 103 8.52 -8.50 -1.33
CA ALA A 103 8.51 -7.04 -1.39
C ALA A 103 8.50 -6.40 0.01
N ILE A 104 7.70 -6.93 0.94
CA ILE A 104 7.69 -6.50 2.36
C ILE A 104 9.06 -6.73 3.01
N GLU A 105 9.69 -7.89 2.77
CA GLU A 105 11.02 -8.20 3.30
C GLU A 105 12.11 -7.27 2.71
N ARG A 106 11.99 -6.85 1.44
CA ARG A 106 12.88 -5.84 0.86
C ARG A 106 12.68 -4.46 1.49
N LEU A 107 11.45 -4.00 1.69
CA LEU A 107 11.16 -2.72 2.36
C LEU A 107 11.74 -2.67 3.79
N ILE A 108 11.60 -3.74 4.56
CA ILE A 108 12.16 -3.86 5.92
C ILE A 108 13.71 -3.89 5.88
N ALA A 109 14.31 -4.53 4.88
CA ALA A 109 15.76 -4.50 4.71
C ALA A 109 16.29 -3.09 4.37
N THR A 110 15.56 -2.32 3.56
CA THR A 110 15.94 -0.93 3.21
C THR A 110 15.94 0.00 4.42
N THR A 111 15.01 -0.16 5.37
CA THR A 111 14.98 0.64 6.62
C THR A 111 15.95 0.16 7.70
N GLN A 112 16.65 -0.96 7.48
CA GLN A 112 17.67 -1.52 8.39
C GLN A 112 19.10 -1.39 7.85
N ALA A 113 19.30 -0.77 6.69
CA ALA A 113 20.64 -0.45 6.20
C ALA A 113 21.33 0.55 7.14
N PRO A 114 22.58 0.33 7.55
CA PRO A 114 23.34 1.36 8.27
C PRO A 114 23.52 2.59 7.35
N PRO A 115 23.65 3.80 7.92
CA PRO A 115 23.96 4.98 7.12
C PRO A 115 25.26 4.77 6.33
N PRO A 116 25.41 5.35 5.12
CA PRO A 116 26.66 5.26 4.38
C PRO A 116 27.79 5.85 5.23
N THR A 117 28.84 5.05 5.45
CA THR A 117 30.08 5.55 6.05
C THR A 117 30.77 6.40 4.99
N ASP A 118 30.76 7.72 5.16
CA ASP A 118 31.57 8.65 4.35
C ASP A 118 33.06 8.25 4.44
N ALA A 119 33.76 8.34 3.31
CA ALA A 119 35.13 7.83 3.10
C ALA A 119 36.00 8.82 2.32
#